data_AF-A0A9R1RXI3-F1
#
_entry.id   AF-A0A9R1RXI3-F1
#
_cell.length_a   1.000
_cell.length_b   1.000
_cell.length_c   1.000
_cell.angle_alpha   90.00
_cell.angle_beta   90.00
_cell.angle_gamma   90.00
#
_symmetry.space_group_name_H-M   'P 1'
#
loop_
_entity.id
_entity.type
_entity.pdbx_description
1 polymer ?
#
loop_
_entity_poly.entity_id
_entity_poly.type
_entity_poly.pdbx_seq_one_letter_code
_entity_poly.pdbx_strand_id
1 'polypeptide(L)'
;MACHARISTPTAQLGLPELQLGIIPGFGGTQRLPRLVGLTKSLEMMLLSKPIKGEEAHQLGLVDSVVSPNDLVNTARRWALDICELRKPWIKSLYKTDKLEPLGEAREILKFARAQARKQAANLEHPLICIDVIEEGIVSGPRAGLWKEANAFQGLLFSDTCKSLLHVFFSQRATSKVPGATDLGLMPRKITKVAILGGGLMGSGIATAMILSNYPVLLKEVNEKFLIAGIDRIKANLQSRVIKGKMTEERYEKAMSLLSGALGYEKFKEVDLVIEAVIENVKLKQQIFADLEKYCPSHCILATNTSTIDLNLIGEKTKSQDRIVGAHFFSPAHVMPLLEIVRTQHTSAQVVVDLLDVGKRIKKTPIVVGNCTGFAVNRMFFPYTQSALLFVDYGMDVYKIDRACTKFGMPMGPFRLADLVGFGVAVATGMQYCRRSQSEGILQVRG
;
A
#
# COMPACT_ATOMS: atom_id res chain seq x y z
N MET A 1 -28.47 -2.60 -2.20
CA MET A 1 -28.94 -3.09 -3.53
C MET A 1 -30.25 -3.86 -3.49
N ALA A 2 -30.61 -4.55 -2.39
CA ALA A 2 -31.91 -5.24 -2.29
C ALA A 2 -33.12 -4.29 -2.18
N CYS A 3 -32.95 -3.11 -1.56
CA CYS A 3 -33.98 -2.08 -1.45
C CYS A 3 -34.43 -1.55 -2.82
N HIS A 4 -35.64 -0.99 -2.87
CA HIS A 4 -36.24 -0.46 -4.10
C HIS A 4 -35.67 0.90 -4.53
N ALA A 5 -35.13 1.67 -3.57
CA ALA A 5 -34.43 2.93 -3.80
C ALA A 5 -33.22 3.05 -2.84
N ARG A 6 -32.25 3.90 -3.20
CA ARG A 6 -30.98 4.14 -2.50
C ARG A 6 -30.67 5.63 -2.51
N ILE A 7 -30.58 6.24 -1.32
CA ILE A 7 -30.15 7.63 -1.13
C ILE A 7 -28.76 7.61 -0.49
N SER A 8 -27.85 8.47 -0.93
CA SER A 8 -26.46 8.50 -0.46
C SER A 8 -26.00 9.93 -0.14
N THR A 9 -24.91 10.05 0.61
CA THR A 9 -24.13 11.29 0.66
C THR A 9 -23.11 11.34 -0.50
N PRO A 10 -22.57 12.52 -0.86
CA PRO A 10 -21.63 12.64 -1.97
C PRO A 10 -20.34 11.81 -1.79
N THR A 11 -19.89 11.69 -0.55
CA THR A 11 -18.58 11.12 -0.19
C THR A 11 -18.64 9.66 0.27
N ALA A 12 -19.84 9.07 0.41
CA ALA A 12 -19.97 7.66 0.77
C ALA A 12 -19.24 6.76 -0.24
N GLN A 13 -18.58 5.71 0.25
CA GLN A 13 -17.89 4.73 -0.58
C GLN A 13 -18.74 3.47 -0.74
N LEU A 14 -19.01 3.09 -1.99
CA LEU A 14 -19.87 1.97 -2.35
C LEU A 14 -19.09 1.00 -3.24
N GLY A 15 -19.01 -0.27 -2.86
CA GLY A 15 -18.25 -1.27 -3.62
C GLY A 15 -18.47 -2.69 -3.13
N LEU A 16 -17.87 -3.64 -3.85
CA LEU A 16 -17.87 -5.07 -3.54
C LEU A 16 -16.41 -5.57 -3.46
N PRO A 17 -15.76 -5.48 -2.27
CA PRO A 17 -14.35 -5.81 -2.11
C PRO A 17 -14.07 -7.30 -1.86
N GLU A 18 -15.08 -8.17 -1.96
CA GLU A 18 -15.02 -9.59 -1.56
C GLU A 18 -13.87 -10.37 -2.22
N LEU A 19 -13.51 -10.04 -3.47
CA LEU A 19 -12.45 -10.73 -4.20
C LEU A 19 -11.07 -10.54 -3.54
N GLN A 20 -10.84 -9.47 -2.76
CA GLN A 20 -9.61 -9.33 -1.98
C GLN A 20 -9.45 -10.40 -0.89
N LEU A 21 -10.55 -11.06 -0.51
CA LEU A 21 -10.60 -12.10 0.52
C LEU A 21 -10.71 -13.51 -0.08
N GLY A 22 -10.60 -13.66 -1.40
CA GLY A 22 -10.70 -14.95 -2.08
C GLY A 22 -12.12 -15.49 -2.21
N ILE A 23 -13.12 -14.65 -1.99
CA ILE A 23 -14.55 -14.98 -2.09
C ILE A 23 -15.23 -14.05 -3.10
N ILE A 24 -16.49 -14.32 -3.39
CA ILE A 24 -17.34 -13.50 -4.25
C ILE A 24 -18.44 -12.84 -3.41
N PRO A 25 -19.17 -11.84 -3.94
CA PRO A 25 -20.38 -11.36 -3.28
C PRO A 25 -21.37 -12.51 -3.05
N GLY A 26 -21.85 -12.69 -1.81
CA GLY A 26 -22.72 -13.82 -1.43
C GLY A 26 -24.17 -13.44 -1.14
N PHE A 27 -24.55 -12.16 -1.31
CA PHE A 27 -25.89 -11.64 -0.98
C PHE A 27 -26.64 -11.06 -2.20
N GLY A 28 -26.38 -11.63 -3.37
CA GLY A 28 -26.91 -11.25 -4.67
C GLY A 28 -26.24 -10.01 -5.27
N GLY A 29 -24.98 -9.76 -4.90
CA GLY A 29 -24.17 -8.67 -5.45
C GLY A 29 -23.81 -8.92 -6.91
N THR A 30 -23.44 -10.16 -7.24
CA THR A 30 -23.14 -10.59 -8.62
C THR A 30 -24.33 -10.43 -9.55
N GLN A 31 -25.55 -10.42 -9.00
CA GLN A 31 -26.79 -10.34 -9.76
C GLN A 31 -27.32 -8.91 -9.86
N ARG A 32 -27.33 -8.17 -8.75
CA ARG A 32 -27.95 -6.83 -8.70
C ARG A 32 -27.04 -5.73 -9.21
N LEU A 33 -25.71 -5.85 -9.02
CA LEU A 33 -24.79 -4.80 -9.45
C LEU A 33 -24.77 -4.63 -10.98
N PRO A 34 -24.60 -5.69 -11.80
CA PRO A 34 -24.66 -5.55 -13.27
C PRO A 34 -25.97 -4.92 -13.76
N ARG A 35 -27.09 -5.24 -13.10
CA ARG A 35 -28.42 -4.71 -13.44
C ARG A 35 -28.65 -3.25 -13.01
N LEU A 36 -27.80 -2.71 -12.14
CA LEU A 36 -27.89 -1.33 -11.64
C LEU A 36 -26.90 -0.38 -12.32
N VAL A 37 -25.69 -0.84 -12.62
CA VAL A 37 -24.61 0.00 -13.17
C VAL A 37 -24.13 -0.43 -14.56
N GLY A 38 -24.68 -1.50 -15.12
CA GLY A 38 -24.21 -2.11 -16.36
C GLY A 38 -23.11 -3.14 -16.13
N LEU A 39 -22.94 -4.06 -17.08
CA LEU A 39 -22.02 -5.20 -16.94
C LEU A 39 -20.57 -4.74 -16.83
N THR A 40 -20.13 -3.87 -17.75
CA THR A 40 -18.75 -3.39 -17.80
C THR A 40 -18.31 -2.76 -16.46
N LYS A 41 -19.10 -1.83 -15.93
CA LYS A 41 -18.77 -1.16 -14.67
C LYS A 41 -18.88 -2.10 -13.47
N SER A 42 -19.83 -3.02 -13.47
CA SER A 42 -19.95 -4.01 -12.38
C SER A 42 -18.74 -4.93 -12.30
N LEU A 43 -18.22 -5.38 -13.45
CA LEU A 43 -17.00 -6.18 -13.53
C LEU A 43 -15.78 -5.38 -13.06
N GLU A 44 -15.65 -4.12 -13.47
CA GLU A 44 -14.59 -3.23 -12.96
C GLU A 44 -14.63 -3.14 -11.43
N MET A 45 -15.79 -2.85 -10.85
CA MET A 45 -15.95 -2.69 -9.39
C MET A 45 -15.61 -3.98 -8.63
N MET A 46 -16.08 -5.14 -9.09
CA MET A 46 -15.84 -6.42 -8.43
C MET A 46 -14.40 -6.92 -8.62
N LEU A 47 -13.91 -6.97 -9.86
CA LEU A 47 -12.59 -7.50 -10.20
C LEU A 47 -11.45 -6.63 -9.65
N LEU A 48 -11.62 -5.31 -9.63
CA LEU A 48 -10.64 -4.41 -9.02
C LEU A 48 -10.86 -4.22 -7.52
N SER A 49 -12.01 -4.66 -6.99
CA SER A 49 -12.42 -4.46 -5.59
C SER A 49 -12.28 -2.99 -5.15
N LYS A 50 -12.63 -2.07 -6.05
CA LYS A 50 -12.51 -0.62 -5.82
C LYS A 50 -13.89 -0.02 -5.57
N PRO A 51 -14.07 0.72 -4.45
CA PRO A 51 -15.30 1.45 -4.24
C PRO A 51 -15.37 2.69 -5.14
N ILE A 52 -16.58 3.08 -5.47
CA ILE A 52 -16.93 4.35 -6.11
C ILE A 52 -17.54 5.30 -5.08
N LYS A 53 -17.49 6.61 -5.34
CA LYS A 53 -18.11 7.63 -4.47
C LYS A 53 -19.61 7.77 -4.76
N GLY A 54 -20.37 8.34 -3.83
CA GLY A 54 -21.80 8.58 -3.96
C GLY A 54 -22.20 9.36 -5.22
N GLU A 55 -21.41 10.37 -5.61
CA GLU A 55 -21.64 11.15 -6.84
C GLU A 55 -21.53 10.29 -8.10
N GLU A 56 -20.44 9.54 -8.25
CA GLU A 56 -20.23 8.60 -9.36
C GLU A 56 -21.31 7.50 -9.35
N ALA A 57 -21.65 6.98 -8.17
CA ALA A 57 -22.69 5.97 -7.99
C ALA A 57 -24.07 6.48 -8.43
N HIS A 58 -24.34 7.77 -8.28
CA HIS A 58 -25.59 8.37 -8.76
C HIS A 58 -25.62 8.49 -10.28
N GLN A 59 -24.53 8.97 -10.88
CA GLN A 59 -24.39 9.04 -12.35
C GLN A 59 -24.55 7.65 -12.99
N LEU A 60 -24.04 6.61 -12.32
CA LEU A 60 -24.13 5.22 -12.76
C LEU A 60 -25.47 4.56 -12.41
N GLY A 61 -26.38 5.22 -11.70
CA GLY A 61 -27.69 4.68 -11.29
C GLY A 61 -27.65 3.59 -10.20
N LEU A 62 -26.52 3.44 -9.50
CA LEU A 62 -26.46 2.66 -8.26
C LEU A 62 -27.18 3.40 -7.12
N VAL A 63 -27.10 4.73 -7.10
CA VAL A 63 -27.75 5.62 -6.14
C VAL A 63 -28.81 6.43 -6.87
N ASP A 64 -30.01 6.52 -6.32
CA ASP A 64 -31.13 7.23 -6.94
C ASP A 64 -31.12 8.74 -6.63
N SER A 65 -30.50 9.15 -5.51
CA SER A 65 -30.30 10.56 -5.17
C SER A 65 -29.15 10.78 -4.18
N VAL A 66 -28.47 11.91 -4.31
CA VAL A 66 -27.37 12.34 -3.43
C VAL A 66 -27.80 13.59 -2.66
N VAL A 67 -27.68 13.54 -1.33
CA VAL A 67 -28.07 14.64 -0.44
C VAL A 67 -27.04 14.86 0.66
N SER A 68 -27.19 15.97 1.40
CA SER A 68 -26.36 16.24 2.57
C SER A 68 -26.54 15.15 3.65
N PRO A 69 -25.55 14.93 4.54
CA PRO A 69 -25.71 14.01 5.66
C PRO A 69 -26.94 14.31 6.53
N ASN A 70 -27.31 15.58 6.70
CA ASN A 70 -28.43 16.02 7.53
C ASN A 70 -29.79 15.68 6.90
N ASP A 71 -29.87 15.66 5.57
CA ASP A 71 -31.12 15.44 4.84
C ASP A 71 -31.35 13.97 4.46
N LEU A 72 -30.35 13.11 4.68
CA LEU A 72 -30.31 11.74 4.18
C LEU A 72 -31.55 10.92 4.57
N VAL A 73 -31.87 10.90 5.87
CA VAL A 73 -32.98 10.11 6.40
C VAL A 73 -34.33 10.70 6.01
N ASN A 74 -34.47 12.03 6.04
CA ASN A 74 -35.71 12.71 5.66
C ASN A 74 -36.04 12.47 4.18
N THR A 75 -35.03 12.56 3.32
CA THR A 75 -35.15 12.27 1.88
C THR A 75 -35.52 10.82 1.65
N ALA A 76 -34.88 9.88 2.35
CA ALA A 76 -35.19 8.46 2.22
C ALA A 76 -36.63 8.13 2.65
N ARG A 77 -37.11 8.71 3.76
CA ARG A 77 -38.50 8.54 4.23
C ARG A 77 -39.51 9.08 3.23
N ARG A 78 -39.25 10.28 2.70
CA ARG A 78 -40.10 10.89 1.67
C ARG A 78 -40.13 10.04 0.41
N TRP A 79 -38.99 9.53 -0.03
CA TRP A 79 -38.91 8.64 -1.19
C TRP A 79 -39.72 7.35 -1.00
N ALA A 80 -39.72 6.78 0.22
CA ALA A 80 -40.53 5.61 0.53
C ALA A 80 -42.03 5.91 0.46
N LEU A 81 -42.47 7.07 0.98
CA LEU A 81 -43.86 7.53 0.84
C LEU A 81 -44.22 7.77 -0.63
N ASP A 82 -43.33 8.40 -1.41
CA ASP A 82 -43.55 8.61 -2.83
C ASP A 82 -43.71 7.29 -3.61
N ILE A 83 -43.02 6.21 -3.21
CA ILE A 83 -43.24 4.87 -3.79
C ILE A 83 -44.61 4.32 -3.38
N CYS A 84 -44.98 4.45 -2.11
CA CYS A 84 -46.28 4.00 -1.59
C CYS A 84 -47.46 4.73 -2.24
N GLU A 85 -47.31 6.02 -2.49
CA GLU A 85 -48.29 6.90 -3.13
C GLU A 85 -48.20 6.86 -4.67
N LEU A 86 -47.42 5.92 -5.24
CA LEU A 86 -47.24 5.72 -6.67
C LEU A 86 -46.68 6.94 -7.44
N ARG A 87 -46.09 7.90 -6.74
CA ARG A 87 -45.36 9.03 -7.33
C ARG A 87 -43.97 8.64 -7.83
N LYS A 88 -43.43 7.52 -7.34
CA LYS A 88 -42.16 6.93 -7.78
C LYS A 88 -42.31 5.43 -8.01
N PRO A 89 -41.52 4.84 -8.93
CA PRO A 89 -41.65 3.44 -9.29
C PRO A 89 -41.15 2.51 -8.18
N TRP A 90 -41.86 1.40 -7.98
CA TRP A 90 -41.43 0.30 -7.12
C TRP A 90 -40.52 -0.66 -7.91
N ILE A 91 -39.22 -0.38 -7.93
CA ILE A 91 -38.25 -1.14 -8.74
C ILE A 91 -37.62 -2.29 -7.95
N LYS A 92 -37.70 -3.52 -8.48
CA LYS A 92 -36.96 -4.69 -7.96
C LYS A 92 -35.67 -4.87 -8.77
N SER A 93 -34.53 -4.40 -8.24
CA SER A 93 -33.24 -4.39 -8.95
C SER A 93 -32.80 -5.76 -9.49
N LEU A 94 -33.21 -6.86 -8.86
CA LEU A 94 -32.90 -8.22 -9.30
C LEU A 94 -33.44 -8.54 -10.71
N TYR A 95 -34.54 -7.92 -11.11
CA TYR A 95 -35.21 -8.18 -12.39
C TYR A 95 -35.03 -7.05 -13.43
N LYS A 96 -34.22 -6.03 -13.12
CA LYS A 96 -33.86 -4.97 -14.10
C LYS A 96 -33.04 -5.57 -15.24
N THR A 97 -33.32 -5.16 -16.47
CA THR A 97 -32.59 -5.57 -17.68
C THR A 97 -32.18 -4.40 -18.57
N ASP A 98 -32.65 -3.18 -18.30
CA ASP A 98 -32.42 -1.98 -19.12
C ASP A 98 -30.96 -1.53 -19.19
N LYS A 99 -30.13 -2.00 -18.26
CA LYS A 99 -28.68 -1.74 -18.24
C LYS A 99 -27.84 -2.95 -18.62
N LEU A 100 -28.47 -4.08 -18.94
CA LEU A 100 -27.75 -5.23 -19.46
C LEU A 100 -27.62 -5.12 -20.97
N GLU A 101 -26.42 -5.35 -21.43
CA GLU A 101 -26.07 -5.45 -22.84
C GLU A 101 -26.78 -6.68 -23.46
N PRO A 102 -27.10 -6.64 -24.77
CA PRO A 102 -27.62 -7.80 -25.48
C PRO A 102 -26.75 -9.04 -25.27
N LEU A 103 -27.36 -10.23 -25.25
CA LEU A 103 -26.67 -11.47 -24.84
C LEU A 103 -25.36 -11.76 -25.59
N GLY A 104 -25.30 -11.46 -26.89
CA GLY A 104 -24.09 -11.63 -27.70
C GLY A 104 -22.95 -10.71 -27.25
N GLU A 105 -23.25 -9.43 -27.01
CA GLU A 105 -22.28 -8.44 -26.53
C GLU A 105 -21.85 -8.74 -25.09
N ALA A 106 -22.79 -9.09 -24.21
CA ALA A 106 -22.51 -9.49 -22.84
C ALA A 106 -21.52 -10.67 -22.78
N ARG A 107 -21.66 -11.67 -23.66
CA ARG A 107 -20.73 -12.80 -23.76
C ARG A 107 -19.32 -12.37 -24.16
N GLU A 108 -19.18 -11.44 -25.10
CA GLU A 108 -17.86 -10.93 -25.49
C GLU A 108 -17.20 -10.11 -24.36
N ILE A 109 -17.97 -9.29 -23.64
CA ILE A 109 -17.49 -8.57 -22.45
C ILE A 109 -16.98 -9.56 -21.39
N LEU A 110 -17.76 -10.60 -21.07
CA LEU A 110 -17.39 -11.62 -20.09
C LEU A 110 -16.14 -12.41 -20.53
N LYS A 111 -16.04 -12.76 -21.82
CA LYS A 111 -14.87 -13.43 -22.40
C LYS A 111 -13.61 -12.57 -22.28
N PHE A 112 -13.71 -11.28 -22.57
CA PHE A 112 -12.61 -10.33 -22.38
C PHE A 112 -12.20 -10.22 -20.91
N ALA A 113 -13.18 -10.10 -20.00
CA ALA A 113 -12.94 -10.04 -18.57
C ALA A 113 -12.22 -11.30 -18.04
N ARG A 114 -12.59 -12.50 -18.51
CA ARG A 114 -11.88 -13.76 -18.17
C ARG A 114 -10.42 -13.74 -18.63
N ALA A 115 -10.17 -13.29 -19.87
CA ALA A 115 -8.82 -13.21 -20.41
C ALA A 115 -7.95 -12.24 -19.59
N GLN A 116 -8.51 -11.09 -19.21
CA GLN A 116 -7.83 -10.11 -18.37
C GLN A 116 -7.56 -10.65 -16.96
N ALA A 117 -8.53 -11.30 -16.32
CA ALA A 117 -8.38 -11.90 -14.99
C ALA A 117 -7.27 -12.95 -14.97
N ARG A 118 -7.22 -13.85 -15.96
CA ARG A 118 -6.14 -14.84 -16.12
C ARG A 118 -4.77 -14.19 -16.27
N LYS A 119 -4.68 -13.08 -17.01
CA LYS A 119 -3.42 -12.35 -17.22
C LYS A 119 -2.92 -11.68 -15.94
N GLN A 120 -3.83 -11.17 -15.10
CA GLN A 120 -3.47 -10.47 -13.87
C GLN A 120 -3.11 -11.42 -12.73
N ALA A 121 -3.82 -12.54 -12.60
CA ALA A 121 -3.62 -13.48 -11.50
C ALA A 121 -3.95 -14.91 -11.95
N ALA A 122 -3.03 -15.53 -12.68
CA ALA A 122 -3.20 -16.87 -13.23
C ALA A 122 -3.40 -17.96 -12.16
N ASN A 123 -2.93 -17.71 -10.94
CA ASN A 123 -3.03 -18.60 -9.78
C ASN A 123 -4.31 -18.41 -8.95
N LEU A 124 -5.20 -17.47 -9.32
CA LEU A 124 -6.45 -17.20 -8.59
C LEU A 124 -7.68 -17.62 -9.41
N GLU A 125 -8.51 -18.48 -8.82
CA GLU A 125 -9.71 -19.01 -9.49
C GLU A 125 -10.98 -18.21 -9.19
N HIS A 126 -11.10 -17.65 -7.98
CA HIS A 126 -12.30 -16.94 -7.52
C HIS A 126 -12.73 -15.76 -8.43
N PRO A 127 -11.84 -15.01 -9.12
CA PRO A 127 -12.29 -13.98 -10.07
C PRO A 127 -12.99 -14.58 -11.29
N LEU A 128 -12.53 -15.73 -11.78
CA LEU A 128 -13.17 -16.42 -12.91
C LEU A 128 -14.54 -16.98 -12.51
N ILE A 129 -14.61 -17.58 -11.32
CA ILE A 129 -15.86 -18.09 -10.75
C ILE A 129 -16.88 -16.94 -10.57
N CYS A 130 -16.43 -15.75 -10.14
CA CYS A 130 -17.29 -14.57 -10.07
C CYS A 130 -17.92 -14.24 -11.44
N ILE A 131 -17.11 -14.25 -12.51
CA ILE A 131 -17.58 -13.99 -13.87
C ILE A 131 -18.57 -15.08 -14.32
N ASP A 132 -18.32 -16.35 -14.00
CA ASP A 132 -19.21 -17.45 -14.34
C ASP A 132 -20.58 -17.38 -13.63
N VAL A 133 -20.60 -16.87 -12.40
CA VAL A 133 -21.83 -16.60 -11.62
C VAL A 133 -22.62 -15.44 -12.23
N ILE A 134 -21.93 -14.38 -12.68
CA ILE A 134 -22.56 -13.25 -13.37
C ILE A 134 -23.18 -13.73 -14.69
N GLU A 135 -22.43 -14.50 -15.49
CA GLU A 135 -22.92 -15.02 -16.78
C GLU A 135 -24.18 -15.87 -16.61
N GLU A 136 -24.22 -16.76 -15.61
CA GLU A 136 -25.42 -17.55 -15.31
C GLU A 136 -26.64 -16.70 -15.04
N GLY A 137 -26.46 -15.62 -14.28
CA GLY A 137 -27.51 -14.66 -13.97
C GLY A 137 -28.08 -13.94 -15.18
N ILE A 138 -27.26 -13.74 -16.21
CA ILE A 138 -27.63 -13.10 -17.47
C ILE A 138 -28.30 -14.12 -18.40
N VAL A 139 -27.71 -15.31 -18.55
CA VAL A 139 -28.16 -16.35 -19.49
C VAL A 139 -29.41 -17.08 -18.98
N SER A 140 -29.35 -17.61 -17.76
CA SER A 140 -30.37 -18.49 -17.17
C SER A 140 -31.35 -17.72 -16.27
N GLY A 141 -31.16 -16.41 -16.15
CA GLY A 141 -32.00 -15.51 -15.38
C GLY A 141 -31.56 -15.36 -13.92
N PRO A 142 -32.11 -14.34 -13.22
CA PRO A 142 -31.55 -13.88 -11.95
C PRO A 142 -31.68 -14.88 -10.80
N ARG A 143 -32.70 -15.75 -10.79
CA ARG A 143 -32.85 -16.77 -9.74
C ARG A 143 -31.81 -17.88 -9.90
N ALA A 144 -31.53 -18.32 -11.12
CA ALA A 144 -30.46 -19.28 -11.40
C ALA A 144 -29.10 -18.70 -11.00
N GLY A 145 -28.85 -17.43 -11.34
CA GLY A 145 -27.64 -16.70 -10.92
C GLY A 145 -27.48 -16.63 -9.39
N LEU A 146 -28.54 -16.35 -8.63
CA LEU A 146 -28.49 -16.36 -7.15
C LEU A 146 -28.15 -17.75 -6.58
N TRP A 147 -28.71 -18.81 -7.15
CA TRP A 147 -28.38 -20.17 -6.73
C TRP A 147 -26.92 -20.52 -7.03
N LYS A 148 -26.43 -20.18 -8.22
CA LYS A 148 -25.02 -20.37 -8.58
C LYS A 148 -24.10 -19.53 -7.69
N GLU A 149 -24.49 -18.30 -7.35
CA GLU A 149 -23.75 -17.44 -6.42
C GLU A 149 -23.60 -18.11 -5.05
N ALA A 150 -24.69 -18.61 -4.48
CA ALA A 150 -24.66 -19.28 -3.18
C ALA A 150 -23.74 -20.52 -3.18
N ASN A 151 -23.88 -21.39 -4.21
CA ASN A 151 -23.06 -22.60 -4.33
C ASN A 151 -21.57 -22.26 -4.53
N ALA A 152 -21.27 -21.31 -5.42
CA ALA A 152 -19.90 -20.87 -5.69
C ALA A 152 -19.27 -20.23 -4.45
N PHE A 153 -20.02 -19.38 -3.74
CA PHE A 153 -19.57 -18.76 -2.48
C PHE A 153 -19.19 -19.83 -1.45
N GLN A 154 -20.04 -20.83 -1.26
CA GLN A 154 -19.79 -21.92 -0.33
C GLN A 154 -18.52 -22.70 -0.68
N GLY A 155 -18.31 -23.03 -1.97
CA GLY A 155 -17.08 -23.68 -2.41
C GLY A 155 -15.83 -22.85 -2.17
N LEU A 156 -15.89 -21.55 -2.45
CA LEU A 156 -14.76 -20.62 -2.29
C LEU A 156 -14.39 -20.38 -0.82
N LEU A 157 -15.38 -20.32 0.07
CA LEU A 157 -15.19 -20.06 1.50
C LEU A 157 -14.23 -21.07 2.16
N PHE A 158 -14.22 -22.31 1.70
CA PHE A 158 -13.37 -23.37 2.24
C PHE A 158 -12.05 -23.58 1.48
N SER A 159 -11.81 -22.79 0.42
CA SER A 159 -10.57 -22.87 -0.37
C SER A 159 -9.36 -22.38 0.41
N ASP A 160 -8.18 -22.95 0.11
CA ASP A 160 -6.94 -22.53 0.75
C ASP A 160 -6.53 -21.10 0.37
N THR A 161 -6.89 -20.67 -0.84
CA THR A 161 -6.72 -19.28 -1.29
C THR A 161 -7.51 -18.31 -0.42
N CYS A 162 -8.77 -18.61 -0.10
CA CYS A 162 -9.58 -17.79 0.80
C CYS A 162 -8.96 -17.75 2.21
N LYS A 163 -8.60 -18.90 2.78
CA LYS A 163 -7.93 -18.98 4.10
C LYS A 163 -6.65 -18.14 4.12
N SER A 164 -5.84 -18.22 3.06
CA SER A 164 -4.58 -17.48 2.95
C SER A 164 -4.81 -15.98 2.84
N LEU A 165 -5.76 -15.53 2.02
CA LEU A 165 -6.08 -14.11 1.87
C LEU A 165 -6.71 -13.52 3.15
N LEU A 166 -7.55 -14.28 3.85
CA LEU A 166 -8.05 -13.92 5.18
C LEU A 166 -6.90 -13.81 6.19
N HIS A 167 -5.96 -14.77 6.20
CA HIS A 167 -4.77 -14.69 7.04
C HIS A 167 -3.97 -13.41 6.76
N VAL A 168 -3.76 -13.05 5.48
CA VAL A 168 -3.09 -11.78 5.11
C VAL A 168 -3.87 -10.56 5.61
N PHE A 169 -5.19 -10.54 5.45
CA PHE A 169 -6.06 -9.45 5.90
C PHE A 169 -5.99 -9.21 7.42
N PHE A 170 -5.97 -10.28 8.21
CA PHE A 170 -5.80 -10.16 9.66
C PHE A 170 -4.36 -9.83 10.05
N SER A 171 -3.38 -10.45 9.39
CA SER A 171 -1.95 -10.20 9.62
C SER A 171 -1.60 -8.74 9.40
N GLN A 172 -2.11 -8.13 8.32
CA GLN A 172 -1.89 -6.71 8.01
C GLN A 172 -2.39 -5.78 9.14
N ARG A 173 -3.48 -6.13 9.84
CA ARG A 173 -3.96 -5.35 10.99
C ARG A 173 -3.15 -5.61 12.25
N ALA A 174 -2.72 -6.86 12.43
CA ALA A 174 -1.97 -7.29 13.60
C ALA A 174 -0.59 -6.62 13.68
N THR A 175 -0.01 -6.14 12.57
CA THR A 175 1.31 -5.50 12.56
C THR A 175 1.43 -4.27 13.47
N SER A 176 0.30 -3.63 13.79
CA SER A 176 0.23 -2.47 14.69
C SER A 176 0.17 -2.84 16.18
N LYS A 177 -0.01 -4.12 16.52
CA LYS A 177 -0.04 -4.62 17.90
C LYS A 177 1.34 -5.15 18.26
N VAL A 178 2.08 -4.39 19.05
CA VAL A 178 3.46 -4.69 19.42
C VAL A 178 3.54 -4.78 20.94
N PRO A 179 3.65 -6.00 21.51
CA PRO A 179 3.81 -6.19 22.94
C PRO A 179 5.05 -5.47 23.49
N GLY A 180 4.91 -4.88 24.68
CA GLY A 180 5.91 -4.02 25.30
C GLY A 180 6.07 -2.65 24.65
N ALA A 181 5.12 -2.23 23.81
CA ALA A 181 5.12 -0.89 23.20
C ALA A 181 3.70 -0.32 23.11
N THR A 182 2.78 -0.99 22.40
CA THR A 182 1.42 -0.47 22.16
C THR A 182 0.40 -0.89 23.23
N ASP A 183 0.76 -1.84 24.08
CA ASP A 183 0.01 -2.30 25.24
C ASP A 183 0.27 -1.47 26.51
N LEU A 184 1.21 -0.52 26.47
CA LEU A 184 1.57 0.36 27.60
C LEU A 184 0.61 1.56 27.80
N GLY A 185 -0.45 1.67 27.00
CA GLY A 185 -1.41 2.79 27.09
C GLY A 185 -0.87 4.13 26.57
N LEU A 186 0.26 4.13 25.87
CA LEU A 186 0.86 5.34 25.28
C LEU A 186 0.04 5.87 24.11
N MET A 187 -0.04 7.19 23.99
CA MET A 187 -0.71 7.86 22.87
C MET A 187 0.31 8.44 21.90
N PRO A 188 0.11 8.34 20.57
CA PRO A 188 1.00 8.96 19.59
C PRO A 188 1.08 10.47 19.78
N ARG A 189 2.30 11.01 19.84
CA ARG A 189 2.56 12.46 19.81
C ARG A 189 2.20 13.01 18.45
N LYS A 190 1.69 14.24 18.43
CA LYS A 190 1.36 14.94 17.19
C LYS A 190 2.63 15.46 16.53
N ILE A 191 3.03 14.84 15.42
CA ILE A 191 4.12 15.33 14.57
C ILE A 191 3.57 16.44 13.69
N THR A 192 4.20 17.61 13.75
CA THR A 192 3.77 18.81 13.01
C THR A 192 4.76 19.22 11.92
N LYS A 193 6.04 18.88 12.07
CA LYS A 193 7.09 19.21 11.10
C LYS A 193 8.09 18.06 10.97
N VAL A 194 8.38 17.67 9.73
CA VAL A 194 9.30 16.58 9.40
C VAL A 194 10.51 17.13 8.66
N ALA A 195 11.71 16.69 8.98
CA ALA A 195 12.91 16.97 8.20
C ALA A 195 13.45 15.70 7.53
N ILE A 196 13.87 15.82 6.28
CA ILE A 196 14.48 14.74 5.50
C ILE A 196 15.90 15.16 5.15
N LEU A 197 16.90 14.34 5.52
CA LEU A 197 18.30 14.61 5.18
C LEU A 197 18.70 13.78 3.97
N GLY A 198 19.04 14.48 2.87
CA GLY A 198 19.34 13.89 1.58
C GLY A 198 18.19 14.05 0.59
N GLY A 199 18.47 14.66 -0.56
CA GLY A 199 17.58 14.87 -1.70
C GLY A 199 17.73 13.82 -2.80
N GLY A 200 18.44 12.72 -2.51
CA GLY A 200 18.61 11.60 -3.43
C GLY A 200 17.31 10.84 -3.72
N LEU A 201 17.43 9.65 -4.32
CA LEU A 201 16.29 8.81 -4.71
C LEU A 201 15.35 8.50 -3.53
N MET A 202 15.90 8.03 -2.41
CA MET A 202 15.11 7.66 -1.23
C MET A 202 14.53 8.89 -0.53
N GLY A 203 15.35 9.88 -0.21
CA GLY A 203 14.90 11.08 0.50
C GLY A 203 13.82 11.86 -0.24
N SER A 204 13.96 12.04 -1.57
CA SER A 204 12.90 12.67 -2.39
C SER A 204 11.60 11.85 -2.39
N GLY A 205 11.70 10.51 -2.42
CA GLY A 205 10.53 9.63 -2.31
C GLY A 205 9.84 9.69 -0.94
N ILE A 206 10.61 9.77 0.15
CA ILE A 206 10.09 9.90 1.52
C ILE A 206 9.41 11.26 1.68
N ALA A 207 10.07 12.35 1.26
CA ALA A 207 9.49 13.70 1.25
C ALA A 207 8.16 13.73 0.47
N THR A 208 8.11 13.10 -0.71
CA THR A 208 6.89 12.96 -1.52
C THR A 208 5.76 12.26 -0.74
N ALA A 209 6.06 11.17 -0.01
CA ALA A 209 5.06 10.44 0.78
C ALA A 209 4.50 11.29 1.95
N MET A 210 5.36 12.07 2.59
CA MET A 210 5.01 12.95 3.71
C MET A 210 4.10 14.11 3.26
N ILE A 211 4.49 14.86 2.23
CA ILE A 211 3.72 16.03 1.75
C ILE A 211 2.35 15.62 1.16
N LEU A 212 2.26 14.45 0.51
CA LEU A 212 0.97 13.91 0.01
C LEU A 212 -0.04 13.63 1.14
N SER A 213 0.48 13.51 2.36
CA SER A 213 -0.26 13.26 3.60
C SER A 213 -0.36 14.51 4.48
N ASN A 214 -0.06 15.69 3.91
CA ASN A 214 -0.13 17.01 4.52
C ASN A 214 0.88 17.26 5.67
N TYR A 215 2.04 16.61 5.66
CA TYR A 215 3.14 16.99 6.54
C TYR A 215 3.99 18.11 5.91
N PRO A 216 4.23 19.22 6.62
CA PRO A 216 5.31 20.14 6.28
C PRO A 216 6.67 19.43 6.31
N VAL A 217 7.43 19.53 5.22
CA VAL A 217 8.71 18.86 5.05
C VAL A 217 9.83 19.88 4.82
N LEU A 218 10.89 19.74 5.59
CA LEU A 218 12.16 20.42 5.39
C LEU A 218 13.16 19.45 4.73
N LEU A 219 13.54 19.69 3.48
CA LEU A 219 14.56 18.93 2.78
C LEU A 219 15.93 19.58 2.99
N LYS A 220 16.85 18.86 3.63
CA LYS A 220 18.23 19.31 3.84
C LYS A 220 19.18 18.63 2.86
N GLU A 221 20.02 19.42 2.21
CA GLU A 221 21.14 18.94 1.38
C GLU A 221 22.46 19.61 1.76
N VAL A 222 23.56 19.12 1.19
CA VAL A 222 24.92 19.66 1.45
C VAL A 222 25.23 20.91 0.62
N ASN A 223 24.62 21.05 -0.55
CA ASN A 223 24.78 22.21 -1.41
C ASN A 223 23.51 22.47 -2.24
N GLU A 224 23.46 23.65 -2.83
CA GLU A 224 22.30 24.12 -3.59
C GLU A 224 22.00 23.23 -4.81
N LYS A 225 23.02 22.76 -5.52
CA LYS A 225 22.87 21.88 -6.69
C LYS A 225 22.11 20.59 -6.32
N PHE A 226 22.51 19.92 -5.23
CA PHE A 226 21.83 18.71 -4.78
C PHE A 226 20.44 19.00 -4.21
N LEU A 227 20.26 20.14 -3.54
CA LEU A 227 18.97 20.56 -3.01
C LEU A 227 17.94 20.76 -4.14
N ILE A 228 18.31 21.53 -5.18
CA ILE A 228 17.48 21.75 -6.36
C ILE A 228 17.14 20.42 -7.03
N ALA A 229 18.14 19.56 -7.25
CA ALA A 229 17.92 18.24 -7.85
C ALA A 229 16.96 17.37 -7.02
N GLY A 230 17.00 17.44 -5.68
CA GLY A 230 16.06 16.73 -4.82
C GLY A 230 14.64 17.27 -4.91
N ILE A 231 14.49 18.59 -4.93
CA ILE A 231 13.19 19.26 -5.12
C ILE A 231 12.59 18.90 -6.48
N ASP A 232 13.40 18.88 -7.55
CA ASP A 232 12.92 18.56 -8.90
C ASP A 232 12.46 17.09 -9.03
N ARG A 233 13.12 16.16 -8.33
CA ARG A 233 12.61 14.77 -8.22
C ARG A 233 11.26 14.71 -7.53
N ILE A 234 11.06 15.49 -6.46
CA ILE A 234 9.76 15.56 -5.75
C ILE A 234 8.69 16.12 -6.68
N LYS A 235 8.97 17.22 -7.40
CA LYS A 235 8.08 17.78 -8.42
C LYS A 235 7.71 16.74 -9.48
N ALA A 236 8.69 16.05 -10.05
CA ALA A 236 8.46 15.01 -11.07
C ALA A 236 7.58 13.86 -10.56
N ASN A 237 7.78 13.41 -9.31
CA ASN A 237 6.94 12.38 -8.70
C ASN A 237 5.48 12.84 -8.58
N LEU A 238 5.27 14.09 -8.15
CA LEU A 238 3.94 14.68 -8.00
C LEU A 238 3.27 14.91 -9.37
N GLN A 239 3.97 15.50 -10.33
CA GLN A 239 3.49 15.71 -11.70
C GLN A 239 3.08 14.40 -12.37
N SER A 240 3.85 13.32 -12.17
CA SER A 240 3.48 11.99 -12.68
C SER A 240 2.10 11.53 -12.17
N ARG A 241 1.70 11.93 -10.96
CA ARG A 241 0.38 11.60 -10.40
C ARG A 241 -0.73 12.48 -10.99
N VAL A 242 -0.44 13.74 -11.31
CA VAL A 242 -1.38 14.63 -12.00
C VAL A 242 -1.67 14.09 -13.40
N ILE A 243 -0.62 13.79 -14.18
CA ILE A 243 -0.74 13.24 -15.54
C ILE A 243 -1.53 11.92 -15.54
N LYS A 244 -1.35 11.08 -14.51
CA LYS A 244 -2.08 9.82 -14.34
C LYS A 244 -3.50 9.99 -13.78
N GLY A 245 -4.00 11.22 -13.61
CA GLY A 245 -5.33 11.51 -13.06
C GLY A 245 -5.52 11.11 -11.59
N LYS A 246 -4.44 10.85 -10.85
CA LYS A 246 -4.47 10.44 -9.43
C LYS A 246 -4.38 11.61 -8.46
N MET A 247 -4.27 12.84 -8.98
CA MET A 247 -4.12 14.07 -8.22
C MET A 247 -4.60 15.25 -9.06
N THR A 248 -5.22 16.24 -8.42
CA THR A 248 -5.63 17.51 -9.05
C THR A 248 -4.50 18.53 -8.99
N GLU A 249 -4.55 19.54 -9.86
CA GLU A 249 -3.56 20.63 -9.87
C GLU A 249 -3.56 21.44 -8.56
N GLU A 250 -4.73 21.73 -8.01
CA GLU A 250 -4.85 22.40 -6.71
C GLU A 250 -4.16 21.60 -5.58
N ARG A 251 -4.30 20.27 -5.61
CA ARG A 251 -3.64 19.40 -4.63
C ARG A 251 -2.14 19.32 -4.86
N TYR A 252 -1.68 19.41 -6.10
CA TYR A 252 -0.25 19.50 -6.44
C TYR A 252 0.36 20.75 -5.80
N GLU A 253 -0.22 21.93 -6.05
CA GLU A 253 0.27 23.21 -5.51
C GLU A 253 0.27 23.22 -3.98
N LYS A 254 -0.81 22.73 -3.36
CA LYS A 254 -0.86 22.57 -1.90
C LYS A 254 0.21 21.62 -1.35
N ALA A 255 0.52 20.53 -2.04
CA ALA A 255 1.57 19.61 -1.61
C ALA A 255 2.95 20.25 -1.74
N MET A 256 3.19 21.03 -2.80
CA MET A 256 4.44 21.73 -3.02
C MET A 256 4.68 22.86 -2.01
N SER A 257 3.63 23.57 -1.57
CA SER A 257 3.77 24.62 -0.55
C SER A 257 4.19 24.11 0.83
N LEU A 258 4.03 22.80 1.09
CA LEU A 258 4.49 22.14 2.31
C LEU A 258 5.98 21.79 2.28
N LEU A 259 6.64 21.88 1.11
CA LEU A 259 8.05 21.56 0.95
C LEU A 259 8.90 22.82 1.07
N SER A 260 9.94 22.77 1.92
CA SER A 260 10.93 23.82 2.03
C SER A 260 12.35 23.25 1.99
N GLY A 261 13.29 24.01 1.44
CA GLY A 261 14.71 23.62 1.37
C GLY A 261 15.57 24.25 2.46
N ALA A 262 16.64 23.56 2.85
CA ALA A 262 17.70 24.08 3.70
C ALA A 262 19.08 23.49 3.36
N LEU A 263 20.13 24.28 3.60
CA LEU A 263 21.52 23.83 3.52
C LEU A 263 22.11 23.58 4.93
N GLY A 264 21.73 24.42 5.90
CA GLY A 264 22.12 24.32 7.32
C GLY A 264 21.04 23.75 8.23
N TYR A 265 21.33 23.70 9.53
CA TYR A 265 20.46 23.12 10.57
C TYR A 265 19.61 24.16 11.32
N GLU A 266 19.72 25.45 11.04
CA GLU A 266 19.06 26.51 11.84
C GLU A 266 17.53 26.34 11.95
N LYS A 267 16.89 25.77 10.94
CA LYS A 267 15.43 25.52 10.88
C LYS A 267 14.99 24.24 11.62
N PHE A 268 15.91 23.50 12.24
CA PHE A 268 15.64 22.20 12.88
C PHE A 268 15.09 22.33 14.32
N LYS A 269 15.14 23.52 14.91
CA LYS A 269 14.64 23.80 16.27
C LYS A 269 13.13 23.56 16.47
N GLU A 270 12.38 23.40 15.39
CA GLU A 270 10.93 23.15 15.41
C GLU A 270 10.55 21.79 14.80
N VAL A 271 11.54 20.93 14.53
CA VAL A 271 11.31 19.64 13.88
C VAL A 271 10.96 18.59 14.93
N ASP A 272 9.89 17.83 14.69
CA ASP A 272 9.43 16.76 15.58
C ASP A 272 9.94 15.37 15.16
N LEU A 273 10.20 15.19 13.85
CA LEU A 273 10.71 13.96 13.28
C LEU A 273 11.75 14.26 12.20
N VAL A 274 12.92 13.65 12.33
CA VAL A 274 13.96 13.64 11.32
C VAL A 274 14.05 12.26 10.70
N ILE A 275 14.15 12.16 9.37
CA ILE A 275 14.48 10.93 8.66
C ILE A 275 15.74 11.16 7.83
N GLU A 276 16.82 10.50 8.22
CA GLU A 276 18.09 10.51 7.51
C GLU A 276 18.06 9.51 6.34
N ALA A 277 18.35 9.98 5.13
CA ALA A 277 18.37 9.19 3.89
C ALA A 277 19.58 9.53 2.99
N VAL A 278 20.75 9.70 3.62
CA VAL A 278 22.05 9.88 2.96
C VAL A 278 22.70 8.53 2.64
N ILE A 279 23.84 8.58 1.95
CA ILE A 279 24.62 7.41 1.55
C ILE A 279 24.99 6.50 2.73
N GLU A 280 25.15 5.20 2.45
CA GLU A 280 25.51 4.18 3.44
C GLU A 280 26.98 4.28 3.86
N ASN A 281 27.28 5.28 4.70
CA ASN A 281 28.59 5.49 5.30
C ASN A 281 28.45 5.72 6.81
N VAL A 282 29.02 4.83 7.62
CA VAL A 282 28.90 4.86 9.09
C VAL A 282 29.42 6.16 9.68
N LYS A 283 30.62 6.62 9.30
CA LYS A 283 31.23 7.84 9.86
C LYS A 283 30.39 9.08 9.56
N LEU A 284 29.87 9.17 8.33
CA LEU A 284 28.99 10.27 7.91
C LEU A 284 27.68 10.26 8.71
N LYS A 285 27.02 9.10 8.84
CA LYS A 285 25.77 8.99 9.60
C LYS A 285 25.97 9.29 11.09
N GLN A 286 27.07 8.81 11.69
CA GLN A 286 27.42 9.17 13.08
C GLN A 286 27.57 10.68 13.27
N GLN A 287 28.25 11.37 12.35
CA GLN A 287 28.39 12.83 12.41
C GLN A 287 27.03 13.52 12.27
N ILE A 288 26.21 13.07 11.31
CA ILE A 288 24.86 13.62 11.12
C ILE A 288 24.03 13.47 12.39
N PHE A 289 24.02 12.31 13.03
CA PHE A 289 23.23 12.09 14.25
C PHE A 289 23.73 12.90 15.44
N ALA A 290 25.05 13.13 15.56
CA ALA A 290 25.60 14.06 16.54
C ALA A 290 25.16 15.52 16.28
N ASP A 291 25.14 15.96 15.01
CA ASP A 291 24.62 17.28 14.66
C ASP A 291 23.11 17.38 14.94
N LEU A 292 22.34 16.34 14.62
CA LEU A 292 20.90 16.30 14.89
C LEU A 292 20.58 16.41 16.37
N GLU A 293 21.32 15.72 17.23
CA GLU A 293 21.19 15.85 18.69
C GLU A 293 21.42 17.29 19.16
N LYS A 294 22.37 18.01 18.54
CA LYS A 294 22.70 19.39 18.89
C LYS A 294 21.65 20.41 18.43
N TYR A 295 21.11 20.26 17.22
CA TYR A 295 20.24 21.28 16.61
C TYR A 295 18.75 21.00 16.74
N CYS A 296 18.35 19.76 17.01
CA CYS A 296 16.94 19.40 17.20
C CYS A 296 16.51 19.55 18.67
N PRO A 297 15.22 19.78 18.92
CA PRO A 297 14.64 19.67 20.26
C PRO A 297 14.92 18.30 20.90
N SER A 298 14.92 18.27 22.24
CA SER A 298 15.08 17.02 23.00
C SER A 298 13.94 16.02 22.75
N HIS A 299 12.76 16.46 22.32
CA HIS A 299 11.65 15.56 22.00
C HIS A 299 11.68 14.99 20.57
N CYS A 300 12.52 15.56 19.69
CA CYS A 300 12.57 15.20 18.27
C CYS A 300 13.01 13.75 18.08
N ILE A 301 12.30 13.02 17.22
CA ILE A 301 12.62 11.63 16.85
C ILE A 301 13.73 11.64 15.80
N LEU A 302 14.76 10.83 16.01
CA LEU A 302 15.92 10.74 15.12
C LEU A 302 15.87 9.41 14.36
N ALA A 303 15.20 9.39 13.21
CA ALA A 303 15.06 8.19 12.40
C ALA A 303 16.11 8.10 11.28
N THR A 304 16.54 6.88 10.96
CA THR A 304 17.40 6.59 9.79
C THR A 304 16.70 5.64 8.82
N ASN A 305 16.84 5.91 7.53
CA ASN A 305 16.41 5.03 6.44
C ASN A 305 17.53 4.03 6.02
N THR A 306 18.59 3.87 6.83
CA THR A 306 19.62 2.87 6.52
C THR A 306 19.01 1.49 6.26
N SER A 307 19.61 0.75 5.34
CA SER A 307 19.20 -0.62 4.99
C SER A 307 20.17 -1.68 5.52
N THR A 308 21.39 -1.27 5.91
CA THR A 308 22.50 -2.19 6.20
C THR A 308 23.33 -1.80 7.42
N ILE A 309 23.24 -0.58 7.95
CA ILE A 309 24.06 -0.17 9.09
C ILE A 309 23.31 -0.46 10.41
N ASP A 310 24.05 -0.98 11.39
CA ASP A 310 23.55 -1.15 12.75
C ASP A 310 23.20 0.22 13.38
N LEU A 311 21.95 0.38 13.83
CA LEU A 311 21.48 1.62 14.45
C LEU A 311 22.26 2.00 15.71
N ASN A 312 22.76 1.02 16.47
CA ASN A 312 23.57 1.29 17.65
C ASN A 312 24.89 1.97 17.27
N LEU A 313 25.50 1.57 16.15
CA LEU A 313 26.70 2.23 15.62
C LEU A 313 26.41 3.65 15.15
N ILE A 314 25.24 3.91 14.56
CA ILE A 314 24.85 5.27 14.13
C ILE A 314 24.75 6.20 15.35
N GLY A 315 24.15 5.73 16.44
CA GLY A 315 23.92 6.49 17.67
C GLY A 315 25.10 6.60 18.64
N GLU A 316 26.24 5.95 18.33
CA GLU A 316 27.39 5.80 19.24
C GLU A 316 27.95 7.13 19.75
N LYS A 317 27.90 8.18 18.94
CA LYS A 317 28.42 9.53 19.28
C LYS A 317 27.37 10.46 19.90
N THR A 318 26.22 9.93 20.28
CA THR A 318 25.10 10.71 20.85
C THR A 318 24.82 10.29 22.29
N LYS A 319 23.93 11.00 22.99
CA LYS A 319 23.34 10.59 24.27
C LYS A 319 21.82 10.39 24.19
N SER A 320 21.31 10.24 22.97
CA SER A 320 19.88 10.23 22.65
C SER A 320 19.42 8.89 22.07
N GLN A 321 19.99 7.77 22.56
CA GLN A 321 19.71 6.43 22.04
C GLN A 321 18.23 6.05 22.12
N ASP A 322 17.49 6.62 23.07
CA ASP A 322 16.05 6.44 23.24
C ASP A 322 15.20 7.05 22.12
N ARG A 323 15.76 8.01 21.39
CA ARG A 323 15.14 8.72 20.26
C ARG A 323 15.55 8.18 18.91
N ILE A 324 16.56 7.31 18.85
CA ILE A 324 17.08 6.73 17.62
C ILE A 324 16.28 5.49 17.25
N VAL A 325 15.83 5.45 15.99
CA VAL A 325 14.99 4.39 15.44
C VAL A 325 15.23 4.25 13.93
N GLY A 326 14.97 3.08 13.37
CA GLY A 326 14.99 2.89 11.93
C GLY A 326 13.61 3.19 11.35
N ALA A 327 13.55 4.00 10.30
CA ALA A 327 12.37 4.19 9.46
C ALA A 327 12.75 3.76 8.04
N HIS A 328 12.82 2.45 7.82
CA HIS A 328 13.32 1.86 6.59
C HIS A 328 12.19 1.74 5.54
N PHE A 329 12.29 2.60 4.52
CA PHE A 329 11.42 2.63 3.36
C PHE A 329 11.99 1.79 2.21
N PHE A 330 11.11 1.35 1.32
CA PHE A 330 11.49 0.61 0.12
C PHE A 330 11.29 1.46 -1.13
N SER A 331 12.28 1.47 -2.04
CA SER A 331 12.17 2.23 -3.28
C SER A 331 11.15 1.61 -4.25
N PRO A 332 10.30 2.40 -4.93
CA PRO A 332 10.09 3.83 -4.75
C PRO A 332 9.30 4.15 -3.45
N ALA A 333 9.85 5.01 -2.58
CA ALA A 333 9.34 5.20 -1.22
C ALA A 333 7.90 5.77 -1.15
N HIS A 334 7.43 6.49 -2.16
CA HIS A 334 6.05 7.00 -2.23
C HIS A 334 5.05 5.99 -2.83
N VAL A 335 5.52 4.84 -3.30
CA VAL A 335 4.72 3.76 -3.92
C VAL A 335 4.68 2.53 -3.02
N MET A 336 5.83 2.04 -2.56
CA MET A 336 5.91 0.79 -1.81
C MET A 336 5.16 0.88 -0.49
N PRO A 337 4.26 -0.07 -0.15
CA PRO A 337 3.35 0.07 0.99
C PRO A 337 4.02 -0.21 2.33
N LEU A 338 5.12 -0.96 2.36
CA LEU A 338 5.75 -1.39 3.61
C LEU A 338 6.65 -0.30 4.21
N LEU A 339 6.66 -0.20 5.53
CA LEU A 339 7.60 0.58 6.32
C LEU A 339 8.13 -0.29 7.45
N GLU A 340 9.44 -0.53 7.49
CA GLU A 340 10.09 -1.22 8.60
C GLU A 340 10.48 -0.20 9.68
N ILE A 341 9.87 -0.32 10.85
CA ILE A 341 10.23 0.44 12.05
C ILE A 341 11.21 -0.43 12.86
N VAL A 342 12.49 -0.11 12.77
CA VAL A 342 13.56 -0.91 13.39
C VAL A 342 13.84 -0.37 14.78
N ARG A 343 13.50 -1.14 15.83
CA ARG A 343 13.79 -0.76 17.22
C ARG A 343 15.11 -1.36 17.70
N THR A 344 15.87 -0.57 18.45
CA THR A 344 17.02 -1.05 19.23
C THR A 344 16.55 -1.48 20.63
N GLN A 345 17.49 -1.90 21.48
CA GLN A 345 17.21 -2.12 22.91
C GLN A 345 16.96 -0.82 23.67
N HIS A 346 17.40 0.31 23.12
CA HIS A 346 17.30 1.62 23.75
C HIS A 346 16.12 2.44 23.22
N THR A 347 15.66 2.20 21.98
CA THR A 347 14.53 2.92 21.39
C THR A 347 13.32 2.89 22.33
N SER A 348 12.84 4.06 22.72
CA SER A 348 11.70 4.18 23.64
C SER A 348 10.41 3.67 22.99
N ALA A 349 9.53 3.07 23.80
CA ALA A 349 8.21 2.63 23.36
C ALA A 349 7.39 3.79 22.74
N GLN A 350 7.51 4.99 23.29
CA GLN A 350 6.83 6.19 22.77
C GLN A 350 7.22 6.48 21.31
N VAL A 351 8.52 6.42 20.98
CA VAL A 351 9.00 6.65 19.61
C VAL A 351 8.46 5.60 18.63
N VAL A 352 8.36 4.34 19.06
CA VAL A 352 7.75 3.27 18.24
C VAL A 352 6.27 3.55 17.98
N VAL A 353 5.51 3.96 19.01
CA VAL A 353 4.09 4.31 18.91
C VAL A 353 3.88 5.50 17.96
N ASP A 354 4.73 6.53 18.05
CA ASP A 354 4.68 7.69 17.18
C ASP A 354 4.91 7.31 15.71
N LEU A 355 5.94 6.51 15.42
CA LEU A 355 6.22 6.08 14.06
C LEU A 355 5.19 5.11 13.49
N LEU A 356 4.56 4.27 14.32
CA LEU A 356 3.41 3.46 13.91
C LEU A 356 2.26 4.35 13.41
N ASP A 357 1.94 5.43 14.13
CA ASP A 357 0.91 6.40 13.70
C ASP A 357 1.33 7.17 12.45
N VAL A 358 2.58 7.64 12.37
CA VAL A 358 3.12 8.29 11.16
C VAL A 358 2.97 7.38 9.96
N GLY A 359 3.46 6.14 10.04
CA GLY A 359 3.37 5.13 8.99
C GLY A 359 1.94 4.95 8.50
N LYS A 360 0.98 4.82 9.42
CA LYS A 360 -0.45 4.72 9.08
C LYS A 360 -0.97 5.98 8.38
N ARG A 361 -0.64 7.18 8.86
CA ARG A 361 -1.06 8.47 8.26
C ARG A 361 -0.53 8.65 6.85
N ILE A 362 0.70 8.20 6.58
CA ILE A 362 1.28 8.21 5.24
C ILE A 362 0.87 7.01 4.36
N LYS A 363 -0.18 6.28 4.77
CA LYS A 363 -0.75 5.13 4.06
C LYS A 363 0.26 4.01 3.82
N LYS A 364 1.21 3.83 4.73
CA LYS A 364 2.07 2.65 4.82
C LYS A 364 1.44 1.61 5.73
N THR A 365 1.89 0.37 5.57
CA THR A 365 1.71 -0.72 6.52
C THR A 365 3.00 -0.80 7.33
N PRO A 366 3.06 -0.24 8.55
CA PRO A 366 4.24 -0.34 9.38
C PRO A 366 4.35 -1.75 9.97
N ILE A 367 5.59 -2.26 10.06
CA ILE A 367 5.95 -3.43 10.86
C ILE A 367 7.08 -3.04 11.82
N VAL A 368 7.02 -3.49 13.07
CA VAL A 368 8.09 -3.24 14.04
C VAL A 368 9.01 -4.46 14.09
N VAL A 369 10.30 -4.24 13.85
CA VAL A 369 11.31 -5.28 13.75
C VAL A 369 12.49 -4.96 14.67
N GLY A 370 13.21 -5.98 15.11
CA GLY A 370 14.43 -5.79 15.88
C GLY A 370 15.60 -5.34 15.01
N ASN A 371 16.51 -4.56 15.60
CA ASN A 371 17.78 -4.22 14.95
C ASN A 371 18.66 -5.46 14.77
N CYS A 372 18.85 -5.87 13.51
CA CYS A 372 19.78 -6.90 13.10
C CYS A 372 20.19 -6.69 11.64
N THR A 373 21.23 -7.38 11.17
CA THR A 373 21.67 -7.32 9.77
C THR A 373 20.51 -7.63 8.82
N GLY A 374 20.17 -6.66 7.97
CA GLY A 374 19.09 -6.80 6.98
C GLY A 374 17.66 -6.73 7.53
N PHE A 375 17.50 -6.43 8.82
CA PHE A 375 16.22 -6.35 9.52
C PHE A 375 15.35 -7.59 9.29
N ALA A 376 14.14 -7.45 8.76
CA ALA A 376 13.29 -8.58 8.42
C ALA A 376 13.28 -8.85 6.90
N VAL A 377 12.90 -7.87 6.08
CA VAL A 377 12.66 -8.10 4.64
C VAL A 377 13.93 -8.49 3.91
N ASN A 378 14.98 -7.67 3.99
CA ASN A 378 16.23 -7.95 3.26
C ASN A 378 16.86 -9.24 3.77
N ARG A 379 16.82 -9.47 5.09
CA ARG A 379 17.33 -10.69 5.71
C ARG A 379 16.60 -11.94 5.24
N MET A 380 15.28 -11.87 5.10
CA MET A 380 14.44 -12.98 4.63
C MET A 380 14.67 -13.27 3.14
N PHE A 381 14.89 -12.25 2.31
CA PHE A 381 15.04 -12.40 0.86
C PHE A 381 16.47 -12.59 0.38
N PHE A 382 17.48 -12.31 1.20
CA PHE A 382 18.87 -12.55 0.80
C PHE A 382 19.15 -14.04 0.44
N PRO A 383 18.75 -15.03 1.26
CA PRO A 383 18.90 -16.45 0.91
C PRO A 383 18.16 -16.86 -0.37
N TYR A 384 17.07 -16.16 -0.72
CA TYR A 384 16.32 -16.42 -1.95
C TYR A 384 17.18 -16.17 -3.20
N THR A 385 17.89 -15.03 -3.26
CA THR A 385 18.81 -14.75 -4.36
C THR A 385 20.04 -15.66 -4.32
N GLN A 386 20.59 -15.96 -3.14
CA GLN A 386 21.72 -16.88 -3.03
C GLN A 386 21.39 -18.29 -3.54
N SER A 387 20.21 -18.80 -3.20
CA SER A 387 19.77 -20.13 -3.66
C SER A 387 19.59 -20.16 -5.18
N ALA A 388 19.09 -19.06 -5.77
CA ALA A 388 19.01 -18.94 -7.23
C ALA A 388 20.39 -18.95 -7.89
N LEU A 389 21.37 -18.22 -7.32
CA LEU A 389 22.76 -18.23 -7.80
C LEU A 389 23.37 -19.64 -7.70
N LEU A 390 23.13 -20.36 -6.61
CA LEU A 390 23.60 -21.73 -6.45
C LEU A 390 23.07 -22.67 -7.53
N PHE A 391 21.79 -22.53 -7.94
CA PHE A 391 21.26 -23.31 -9.05
C PHE A 391 21.95 -22.99 -10.38
N VAL A 392 22.34 -21.73 -10.60
CA VAL A 392 23.11 -21.34 -11.78
C VAL A 392 24.51 -21.95 -11.74
N ASP A 393 25.15 -21.99 -10.57
CA ASP A 393 26.46 -22.65 -10.41
C ASP A 393 26.39 -24.15 -10.72
N TYR A 394 25.24 -24.79 -10.47
CA TYR A 394 24.95 -26.17 -10.90
C TYR A 394 24.53 -26.32 -12.38
N GLY A 395 24.60 -25.25 -13.17
CA GLY A 395 24.34 -25.26 -14.61
C GLY A 395 22.87 -25.03 -15.01
N MET A 396 22.02 -24.56 -14.09
CA MET A 396 20.63 -24.24 -14.43
C MET A 396 20.50 -22.90 -15.16
N ASP A 397 19.60 -22.86 -16.15
CA ASP A 397 19.29 -21.65 -16.92
C ASP A 397 18.57 -20.60 -16.07
N VAL A 398 19.10 -19.38 -16.05
CA VAL A 398 18.57 -18.23 -15.29
C VAL A 398 17.11 -17.92 -15.62
N TYR A 399 16.73 -18.03 -16.89
CA TYR A 399 15.36 -17.70 -17.33
C TYR A 399 14.37 -18.79 -16.94
N LYS A 400 14.79 -20.06 -16.87
CA LYS A 400 13.97 -21.16 -16.34
C LYS A 400 13.68 -20.95 -14.86
N ILE A 401 14.67 -20.53 -14.08
CA ILE A 401 14.50 -20.21 -12.65
C ILE A 401 13.51 -19.04 -12.50
N ASP A 402 13.71 -17.94 -13.23
CA ASP A 402 12.80 -16.78 -13.19
C ASP A 402 11.36 -17.16 -13.57
N ARG A 403 11.18 -17.96 -14.62
CA ARG A 403 9.85 -18.46 -15.03
C ARG A 403 9.20 -19.35 -13.98
N ALA A 404 9.97 -20.18 -13.30
CA ALA A 404 9.44 -21.03 -12.22
C ALA A 404 8.96 -20.18 -11.04
N CYS A 405 9.76 -19.21 -10.59
CA CYS A 405 9.40 -18.30 -9.50
C CYS A 405 8.19 -17.41 -9.83
N THR A 406 8.11 -16.93 -11.07
CA THR A 406 6.94 -16.13 -11.53
C THR A 406 5.68 -16.98 -11.67
N LYS A 407 5.80 -18.22 -12.16
CA LYS A 407 4.68 -19.19 -12.18
C LYS A 407 4.21 -19.55 -10.77
N PHE A 408 5.12 -19.61 -9.80
CA PHE A 408 4.77 -19.81 -8.39
C PHE A 408 3.93 -18.65 -7.82
N GLY A 409 4.15 -17.42 -8.29
CA GLY A 409 3.36 -16.25 -7.90
C GLY A 409 4.20 -15.01 -7.57
N MET A 410 5.54 -15.08 -7.69
CA MET A 410 6.37 -13.89 -7.53
C MET A 410 6.14 -12.90 -8.69
N PRO A 411 6.10 -11.59 -8.43
CA PRO A 411 5.92 -10.60 -9.50
C PRO A 411 7.12 -10.54 -10.47
N MET A 412 8.31 -10.91 -9.98
CA MET A 412 9.55 -11.02 -10.77
C MET A 412 10.37 -12.19 -10.26
N GLY A 413 11.09 -12.84 -11.17
CA GLY A 413 12.09 -13.85 -10.82
C GLY A 413 13.33 -13.22 -10.14
N PRO A 414 14.15 -14.02 -9.45
CA PRO A 414 15.31 -13.54 -8.71
C PRO A 414 16.31 -12.76 -9.57
N PHE A 415 16.56 -13.17 -10.83
CA PHE A 415 17.53 -12.51 -11.68
C PHE A 415 16.97 -11.23 -12.29
N ARG A 416 15.72 -11.27 -12.79
CA ARG A 416 15.03 -10.06 -13.25
C ARG A 416 14.90 -9.01 -12.15
N LEU A 417 14.69 -9.43 -10.91
CA LEU A 417 14.67 -8.53 -9.77
C LEU A 417 16.05 -7.89 -9.53
N ALA A 418 17.13 -8.67 -9.63
CA ALA A 418 18.49 -8.17 -9.49
C ALA A 418 18.83 -7.10 -10.55
N ASP A 419 18.38 -7.28 -11.80
CA ASP A 419 18.51 -6.26 -12.86
C ASP A 419 17.79 -4.96 -12.50
N LEU A 420 16.56 -5.07 -12.01
CA LEU A 420 15.74 -3.90 -11.66
C LEU A 420 16.31 -3.12 -10.47
N VAL A 421 16.79 -3.84 -9.46
CA VAL A 421 17.47 -3.24 -8.29
C VAL A 421 18.81 -2.62 -8.70
N GLY A 422 19.47 -3.22 -9.69
CA GLY A 422 20.81 -2.88 -10.14
C GLY A 422 21.88 -3.67 -9.38
N PHE A 423 22.79 -4.29 -10.13
CA PHE A 423 23.85 -5.16 -9.60
C PHE A 423 24.69 -4.50 -8.50
N GLY A 424 25.00 -3.20 -8.64
CA GLY A 424 25.77 -2.47 -7.62
C GLY A 424 25.08 -2.45 -6.26
N VAL A 425 23.76 -2.26 -6.23
CA VAL A 425 22.95 -2.27 -4.99
C VAL A 425 22.80 -3.69 -4.46
N ALA A 426 22.55 -4.66 -5.34
CA ALA A 426 22.41 -6.07 -4.97
C ALA A 426 23.69 -6.61 -4.32
N VAL A 427 24.86 -6.36 -4.93
CA VAL A 427 26.16 -6.77 -4.40
C VAL A 427 26.49 -6.03 -3.11
N ALA A 428 26.26 -4.71 -3.03
CA ALA A 428 26.51 -3.93 -1.82
C ALA A 428 25.70 -4.44 -0.63
N THR A 429 24.43 -4.78 -0.85
CA THR A 429 23.54 -5.33 0.18
C THR A 429 23.94 -6.77 0.55
N GLY A 430 24.26 -7.60 -0.45
CA GLY A 430 24.67 -9.00 -0.25
C GLY A 430 25.97 -9.15 0.53
N MET A 431 26.96 -8.28 0.27
CA MET A 431 28.26 -8.31 0.96
C MET A 431 28.15 -8.11 2.48
N GLN A 432 27.08 -7.47 2.96
CA GLN A 432 26.84 -7.31 4.39
C GLN A 432 26.69 -8.66 5.10
N TYR A 433 25.95 -9.59 4.49
CA TYR A 433 25.73 -10.91 5.06
C TYR A 433 26.99 -11.77 5.00
N CYS A 434 27.75 -11.69 3.89
CA CYS A 434 29.01 -12.42 3.74
C CYS A 434 30.06 -12.00 4.78
N ARG A 435 30.24 -10.69 5.00
CA ARG A 435 31.19 -10.17 6.00
C ARG A 435 30.83 -10.59 7.42
N ARG A 436 29.54 -10.67 7.73
CA ARG A 436 29.08 -11.13 9.05
C ARG A 436 29.28 -12.63 9.26
N SER A 437 28.98 -13.45 8.25
CA SER A 437 29.28 -14.89 8.30
C SER A 437 30.77 -15.18 8.46
N GLN A 438 31.64 -14.32 7.93
CA GLN A 438 33.09 -14.40 8.17
C GLN A 438 33.45 -14.00 9.62
N SER A 439 32.85 -12.95 10.18
CA SER A 439 33.09 -12.55 11.58
C SER A 439 32.50 -13.53 12.61
N GLU A 440 31.43 -14.23 12.27
CA GLU A 440 30.78 -15.25 13.11
C GLU A 440 31.37 -16.67 12.88
N GLY A 441 32.38 -16.81 12.00
CA GLY A 441 33.09 -18.07 11.75
C GLY A 441 32.34 -19.14 10.96
N ILE A 442 31.21 -18.78 10.31
CA ILE A 442 30.31 -19.71 9.61
C ILE A 442 30.77 -19.99 8.18
N LEU A 443 31.51 -19.07 7.56
CA LEU A 443 32.08 -19.22 6.21
C LEU A 443 33.61 -19.24 6.29
N GLN A 444 34.21 -20.41 6.53
CA GLN A 444 35.60 -20.66 6.14
C GLN A 444 35.63 -20.84 4.62
N VAL A 445 35.98 -19.78 3.89
CA VAL A 445 36.40 -19.92 2.50
C VAL A 445 37.68 -20.75 2.52
N ARG A 446 37.58 -22.04 2.16
CA ARG A 446 38.75 -22.83 1.80
C ARG A 446 39.30 -22.21 0.51
N GLY A 447 40.56 -21.77 0.59
CA GLY A 447 41.27 -21.09 -0.49
C GLY A 447 41.58 -21.95 -1.69
#